data_AF-A0A9P6ISW0-F1
#
_entry.id   AF-A0A9P6ISW0-F1
#
_cell.length_a   1.000
_cell.length_b   1.000
_cell.length_c   1.000
_cell.angle_alpha   90.00
_cell.angle_beta   90.00
_cell.angle_gamma   90.00
#
_symmetry.space_group_name_H-M   'P 1'
#
loop_
_entity.id
_entity.type
_entity.pdbx_description
1 polymer ?
#
loop_
_entity_poly.entity_id
_entity_poly.type
_entity_poly.pdbx_seq_one_letter_code
_entity_poly.pdbx_strand_id
1 'polypeptide(L)' 'MVDGKPINLGLWDTAGQEDYDRLRPLSYPQTDVFLICFSLVSPPSFENVKTK' A
#
# COMPACT_ATOMS: atom_id res chain seq x y z
N MET A 1 -0.10 19.88 -7.59
CA MET A 1 0.75 20.81 -6.82
C MET A 1 0.48 20.56 -5.35
N VAL A 2 1.51 20.39 -4.52
CA VAL A 2 1.40 20.41 -3.06
C VAL A 2 2.29 21.56 -2.59
N ASP A 3 1.79 22.44 -1.72
CA ASP A 3 2.48 23.66 -1.26
C ASP A 3 3.07 24.51 -2.40
N GLY A 4 2.32 24.63 -3.50
CA GLY A 4 2.76 25.39 -4.67
C GLY A 4 3.89 24.76 -5.47
N LYS A 5 4.22 23.47 -5.26
CA LYS A 5 5.25 22.73 -6.01
C LYS A 5 4.65 21.57 -6.81
N PRO A 6 5.06 21.36 -8.08
CA PRO A 6 4.66 20.20 -8.84
C PRO A 6 5.35 18.96 -8.28
N ILE A 7 4.61 17.84 -8.20
CA ILE A 7 5.12 16.58 -7.67
C ILE A 7 4.96 15.53 -8.77
N ASN A 8 6.03 14.77 -9.01
CA ASN A 8 5.97 13.55 -9.80
C ASN A 8 5.72 12.39 -8.87
N LEU A 9 4.63 11.66 -9.09
CA LEU A 9 4.22 10.54 -8.25
C LEU A 9 4.37 9.23 -9.03
N GLY A 10 5.21 8.34 -8.53
CA GLY A 10 5.22 6.95 -8.94
C GLY A 10 4.22 6.15 -8.09
N LEU A 11 3.38 5.35 -8.73
CA LEU A 11 2.40 4.50 -8.06
C LEU A 11 2.75 3.03 -8.33
N TRP A 12 2.89 2.25 -7.26
CA TRP A 12 3.10 0.81 -7.31
C TRP A 12 1.91 0.12 -6.65
N ASP A 13 1.08 -0.53 -7.46
CA ASP A 13 -0.02 -1.36 -6.99
C ASP A 13 0.47 -2.78 -6.72
N THR A 14 0.05 -3.37 -5.60
CA THR A 14 0.54 -4.69 -5.16
C THR A 14 -0.62 -5.61 -4.79
N ALA A 15 -0.44 -6.90 -5.08
CA ALA A 15 -1.39 -7.94 -4.70
C ALA A 15 -1.48 -8.13 -3.17
N GLY A 16 -2.70 -8.12 -2.63
CA GLY A 16 -2.97 -8.29 -1.19
C GLY A 16 -3.14 -9.74 -0.72
N GLN A 17 -3.14 -10.70 -1.66
CA GLN A 17 -3.23 -12.14 -1.39
C GLN A 17 -1.91 -12.67 -0.78
N GLU A 18 -2.02 -13.69 0.05
CA GLU A 18 -0.88 -14.29 0.77
C GLU A 18 0.14 -14.94 -0.18
N ASP A 19 -0.30 -15.42 -1.34
CA ASP A 19 0.56 -15.99 -2.38
C ASP A 19 1.66 -15.00 -2.85
N TYR A 20 1.44 -13.69 -2.64
CA TYR A 20 2.36 -12.63 -3.05
C TYR A 20 3.15 -12.02 -1.88
N ASP A 21 3.06 -12.56 -0.66
CA ASP A 21 3.72 -11.99 0.52
C ASP A 21 5.25 -11.95 0.38
N ARG A 22 5.85 -12.86 -0.38
CA ARG A 22 7.29 -12.85 -0.69
C ARG A 22 7.68 -11.90 -1.82
N LEU A 23 6.73 -11.55 -2.68
CA LEU A 23 6.95 -10.68 -3.85
C LEU A 23 6.72 -9.21 -3.51
N ARG A 24 5.71 -8.90 -2.68
CA ARG A 24 5.36 -7.54 -2.25
C ARG A 24 6.54 -6.74 -1.69
N PRO A 25 7.44 -7.33 -0.87
CA PRO A 25 8.60 -6.62 -0.34
C PRO A 25 9.59 -6.14 -1.42
N LEU A 26 9.56 -6.71 -2.63
CA LEU A 26 10.39 -6.25 -3.75
C LEU A 26 9.99 -4.85 -4.25
N SER A 27 8.76 -4.41 -3.97
CA SER A 27 8.26 -3.08 -4.32
C SER A 27 8.56 -2.00 -3.27
N TYR A 28 9.05 -2.37 -2.08
CA TYR A 28 9.26 -1.46 -0.94
C TYR A 28 10.53 -0.59 -1.01
N PRO A 29 11.65 -1.03 -1.61
CA PRO A 29 12.84 -0.20 -1.69
C PRO A 29 12.55 1.15 -2.32
N GLN A 30 13.06 2.23 -1.72
CA GLN A 30 12.88 3.60 -2.20
C GLN A 30 11.43 4.10 -2.22
N THR A 31 10.51 3.44 -1.51
CA THR A 31 9.14 3.95 -1.30
C THR A 31 9.14 5.06 -0.25
N ASP A 32 8.62 6.23 -0.61
CA ASP A 32 8.46 7.37 0.31
C ASP A 32 7.22 7.24 1.21
N VAL A 33 6.13 6.65 0.68
CA VAL A 33 4.82 6.59 1.34
C VAL A 33 4.13 5.26 1.04
N PHE A 34 3.55 4.63 2.06
CA PHE A 34 2.64 3.48 1.92
C PHE A 34 1.18 3.90 2.09
N LEU A 35 0.32 3.42 1.19
CA LEU A 35 -1.13 3.50 1.36
C LEU A 35 -1.64 2.12 1.80
N ILE A 36 -2.14 2.02 3.03
CA ILE A 36 -2.74 0.79 3.55
C ILE A 36 -4.25 0.90 3.45
N CYS A 37 -4.87 -0.02 2.71
CA CYS A 37 -6.29 0.01 2.39
C CYS A 37 -7.05 -1.10 3.12
N PHE A 38 -8.28 -0.79 3.49
CA PHE A 38 -9.27 -1.76 3.98
C PHE A 38 -10.66 -1.36 3.49
N SER A 39 -11.64 -2.24 3.67
CA SER A 39 -13.02 -2.05 3.25
C SER A 39 -13.96 -1.92 4.45
N LEU A 40 -14.81 -0.88 4.43
CA LEU A 40 -15.82 -0.63 5.47
C LEU A 40 -16.89 -1.74 5.55
N VAL A 41 -17.13 -2.44 4.45
CA VAL A 41 -18.09 -3.55 4.39
C VAL A 41 -17.43 -4.92 4.62
N SER A 42 -16.12 -4.95 4.89
CA SER A 42 -15.37 -6.16 5.23
C SER A 42 -14.50 -5.90 6.46
N PRO A 43 -15.07 -6.00 7.68
CA PRO A 43 -14.32 -5.85 8.93
C PRO A 43 -13.02 -6.66 9.00
N PRO A 44 -12.93 -7.92 8.48
CA PRO A 44 -11.67 -8.65 8.45
C PRO A 44 -10.54 -7.92 7.73
N SER A 45 -10.84 -7.14 6.68
CA SER A 45 -9.81 -6.36 5.97
C SER A 45 -9.20 -5.24 6.84
N PHE A 46 -9.96 -4.68 7.79
CA PHE A 46 -9.47 -3.69 8.74
C PHE A 46 -8.60 -4.34 9.82
N GLU A 47 -9.04 -5.48 10.37
CA GLU A 47 -8.25 -6.20 11.37
C GLU A 47 -6.88 -6.62 10.81
N ASN A 48 -6.85 -7.03 9.54
CA ASN A 48 -5.63 -7.41 8.85
C ASN A 48 -4.60 -6.27 8.71
N VAL A 49 -5.00 -4.99 8.81
CA VAL A 49 -4.07 -3.84 8.71
C VAL A 49 -2.96 -3.89 9.76
N LYS A 50 -3.23 -4.45 10.95
CA LYS A 50 -2.24 -4.52 12.05
C LYS A 50 -1.39 -5.78 12.03
N THR A 51 -1.86 -6.83 11.35
CA THR A 51 -1.36 -8.20 11.52
C THR A 51 -0.83 -8.82 10.24
N LYS A 52 -1.05 -8.18 9.07
CA LYS A 52 -0.40 -8.54 7.82
C LYS A 52 0.93 -7.80 7.62
#